data_AF-A0A9E5G0N3-F1
#
_entry.id   AF-A0A9E5G0N3-F1
#
_cell.length_a   1.000
_cell.length_b   1.000
_cell.length_c   1.000
_cell.angle_alpha   90.00
_cell.angle_beta   90.00
_cell.angle_gamma   90.00
#
_symmetry.space_group_name_H-M   'P 1'
#
loop_
_entity.id
_entity.type
_entity.pdbx_description
1 polymer ?
#
loop_
_entity_poly.entity_id
_entity_poly.type
_entity_poly.pdbx_seq_one_letter_code
_entity_poly.pdbx_strand_id
1 'polypeptide(L)'
;APPLVNDGAWVYSPIDQFVLAKVEEAGLHPAPDADRRSLIRRLTFDLIGLPPTPEEIDAFERDRAPDAYERLVDRLLASPRFGERWGRHWLDVARFGESSGKESNVLYPHAWRYRDYVIGAFNKDKPYDLFLREQIAGDLMPAADDNQRAEQLIATGYLAVGTKGHDTRGKAQFTFDMVDEQIDAIGQGLLATTIACARCHDHKFDPIPQRDYYAVAGIFMSTDTEYGTYRGQGNNHPSTLIELPAKADVPNGATMPGPIRRTVEAQLTRAGAEAEQATALMAKAREARKPGSTVKLTAAEQQQLQRARTADGREEAAADLLARFDESGKATAANRLAMGAQEAEKPQNARLLSRGELEKPGDTVPRGYLQVLMQDGDTKISTGSGRDSLAQSIGSARNPLTARVWVNRVWHHVFGKPIV
;
A
#
# COMPACT_ATOMS: atom_id res chain seq x y z
N ALA A 1 35.46 5.13 19.49
CA ALA A 1 35.67 3.74 19.94
C ALA A 1 34.66 3.44 21.05
N PRO A 2 34.24 2.18 21.23
CA PRO A 2 33.43 1.81 22.37
C PRO A 2 34.08 2.21 23.71
N PRO A 3 33.30 2.68 24.71
CA PRO A 3 33.84 3.11 26.00
C PRO A 3 34.33 1.91 26.81
N LEU A 4 35.28 2.15 27.71
CA LEU A 4 35.67 1.18 28.73
C LEU A 4 34.56 1.08 29.78
N VAL A 5 34.26 -0.14 30.23
CA VAL A 5 33.21 -0.46 31.20
C VAL A 5 33.79 -1.36 32.29
N ASN A 6 33.23 -1.30 33.48
CA ASN A 6 33.70 -2.05 34.64
C ASN A 6 33.26 -3.52 34.57
N ASP A 7 32.01 -3.79 34.17
CA ASP A 7 31.49 -5.15 34.02
C ASP A 7 31.60 -5.66 32.57
N GLY A 8 32.83 -5.98 32.16
CA GLY A 8 33.09 -6.53 30.83
C GLY A 8 32.42 -7.88 30.55
N ALA A 9 31.96 -8.61 31.58
CA ALA A 9 31.32 -9.92 31.41
C ALA A 9 29.86 -9.81 30.95
N TRP A 10 29.20 -8.68 31.20
CA TRP A 10 27.84 -8.39 30.70
C TRP A 10 27.81 -8.02 29.21
N VAL A 11 28.96 -7.68 28.62
CA VAL A 11 29.06 -7.18 27.25
C VAL A 11 29.07 -8.34 26.24
N TYR A 12 28.05 -8.40 25.38
CA TYR A 12 27.98 -9.38 24.29
C TYR A 12 28.50 -8.81 22.96
N SER A 13 28.29 -7.51 22.73
CA SER A 13 28.64 -6.80 21.51
C SER A 13 29.21 -5.41 21.82
N PRO A 14 29.92 -4.77 20.86
CA PRO A 14 30.40 -3.40 21.05
C PRO A 14 29.32 -2.36 21.35
N ILE A 15 28.06 -2.61 20.96
CA ILE A 15 26.92 -1.72 21.26
C ILE A 15 26.61 -1.73 22.76
N ASP A 16 26.72 -2.89 23.41
CA ASP A 16 26.41 -3.05 24.84
C ASP A 16 27.35 -2.22 25.72
N GLN A 17 28.59 -1.97 25.27
CA GLN A 17 29.53 -1.11 25.97
C GLN A 17 29.02 0.33 26.08
N PHE A 18 28.35 0.85 25.05
CA PHE A 18 27.75 2.19 25.11
C PHE A 18 26.58 2.27 26.09
N VAL A 19 25.78 1.20 26.16
CA VAL A 19 24.65 1.12 27.11
C VAL A 19 25.16 0.96 28.53
N LEU A 20 26.08 0.02 28.76
CA LEU A 20 26.64 -0.27 30.08
C LEU A 20 27.41 0.93 30.63
N ALA A 21 28.18 1.65 29.81
CA ALA A 21 28.87 2.85 30.26
C ALA A 21 27.89 3.90 30.82
N LYS A 22 26.70 4.07 30.21
CA LYS A 22 25.67 4.97 30.71
C LYS A 22 24.98 4.46 31.97
N VAL A 23 24.78 3.15 32.08
CA VAL A 23 24.25 2.49 33.29
C VAL A 23 25.21 2.66 34.47
N GLU A 24 26.50 2.41 34.26
CA GLU A 24 27.56 2.57 35.26
C GLU A 24 27.77 4.03 35.66
N GLU A 25 27.76 4.97 34.70
CA GLU A 25 27.83 6.42 34.96
C GLU A 25 26.67 6.89 35.87
N ALA A 26 25.50 6.28 35.70
CA ALA A 26 24.33 6.54 36.54
C ALA A 26 24.36 5.81 37.91
N GLY A 27 25.41 5.05 38.21
CA GLY A 27 25.51 4.24 39.44
C GLY A 27 24.52 3.09 39.49
N LEU A 28 24.04 2.62 38.34
CA LEU A 28 23.10 1.51 38.20
C LEU A 28 23.84 0.23 37.80
N HIS A 29 23.15 -0.90 37.97
CA HIS A 29 23.60 -2.20 37.48
C HIS A 29 22.56 -2.76 36.50
N PRO A 30 22.98 -3.53 35.47
CA PRO A 30 22.05 -4.22 34.60
C PRO A 30 21.12 -5.14 35.37
N ALA A 31 19.86 -5.25 34.91
CA ALA A 31 18.93 -6.22 35.45
C ALA A 31 19.39 -7.65 35.08
N PRO A 32 19.12 -8.67 35.93
CA PRO A 32 19.37 -10.05 35.56
C PRO A 32 18.48 -10.47 34.38
N ASP A 33 18.93 -11.49 33.66
CA ASP A 33 18.14 -12.10 32.59
C ASP A 33 16.79 -12.60 33.11
N ALA A 34 15.77 -12.50 32.26
CA ALA A 34 14.47 -13.08 32.55
C ALA A 34 14.57 -14.61 32.64
N ASP A 35 13.71 -15.21 33.47
CA ASP A 35 13.62 -16.66 33.56
C ASP A 35 13.14 -17.27 32.21
N ARG A 36 13.41 -18.55 32.01
CA ARG A 36 13.17 -19.23 30.72
C ARG A 36 11.70 -19.22 30.29
N ARG A 37 10.77 -19.31 31.24
CA ARG A 37 9.33 -19.25 30.97
C ARG A 37 8.94 -17.87 30.48
N SER A 38 9.46 -16.83 31.12
CA SER A 38 9.28 -15.45 30.68
C SER A 38 9.88 -15.21 29.29
N LEU A 39 11.08 -15.73 29.02
CA LEU A 39 11.77 -15.57 27.74
C LEU A 39 10.99 -16.19 26.57
N ILE A 40 10.61 -17.48 26.65
CA ILE A 40 9.87 -18.12 25.55
C ILE A 40 8.52 -17.47 25.31
N ARG A 41 7.83 -17.04 26.38
CA ARG A 41 6.55 -16.34 26.25
C ARG A 41 6.74 -15.01 25.51
N ARG A 42 7.70 -14.18 25.90
CA ARG A 42 7.98 -12.88 25.26
C ARG A 42 8.34 -13.06 23.79
N LEU A 43 9.33 -13.90 23.50
CA LEU A 43 9.77 -14.18 22.12
C LEU A 43 8.64 -14.63 21.21
N THR A 44 7.75 -15.50 21.68
CA THR A 44 6.67 -16.04 20.85
C THR A 44 5.60 -14.96 20.56
N PHE A 45 5.29 -14.09 21.54
CA PHE A 45 4.41 -12.94 21.30
C PHE A 45 5.05 -11.89 20.39
N ASP A 46 6.33 -11.60 20.58
CA ASP A 46 7.04 -10.55 19.85
C ASP A 46 7.25 -10.96 18.38
N LEU A 47 7.71 -12.20 18.16
CA LEU A 47 8.07 -12.68 16.83
C LEU A 47 6.87 -13.20 16.03
N ILE A 48 5.96 -13.97 16.65
CA ILE A 48 4.86 -14.62 15.92
C ILE A 48 3.46 -14.23 16.42
N GLY A 49 3.36 -13.38 17.45
CA GLY A 49 2.08 -12.83 17.93
C GLY A 49 1.18 -13.80 18.71
N LEU A 50 1.64 -15.01 19.01
CA LEU A 50 0.86 -16.06 19.67
C LEU A 50 1.56 -16.55 20.95
N PRO A 51 0.83 -17.12 21.93
CA PRO A 51 1.46 -17.77 23.06
C PRO A 51 2.12 -19.09 22.64
N PRO A 52 3.23 -19.51 23.29
CA PRO A 52 3.77 -20.85 23.12
C PRO A 52 2.83 -21.90 23.72
N THR A 53 2.88 -23.15 23.24
CA THR A 53 2.13 -24.26 23.86
C THR A 53 2.78 -24.69 25.17
N PRO A 54 2.06 -25.36 26.08
CA PRO A 54 2.65 -25.92 27.30
C PRO A 54 3.86 -26.83 27.03
N GLU A 55 3.80 -27.64 25.98
CA GLU A 55 4.88 -28.55 25.59
C GLU A 55 6.13 -27.81 25.12
N GLU A 56 5.96 -26.70 24.39
CA GLU A 56 7.08 -25.85 23.96
C GLU A 56 7.75 -25.16 25.16
N ILE A 57 6.97 -24.71 26.14
CA ILE A 57 7.49 -24.13 27.40
C ILE A 57 8.33 -25.18 28.13
N ASP A 58 7.77 -26.37 28.37
CA ASP A 58 8.46 -27.41 29.12
C ASP A 58 9.74 -27.89 28.41
N ALA A 59 9.71 -27.96 27.07
CA ALA A 59 10.87 -28.31 26.26
C ALA A 59 12.00 -27.27 26.41
N PHE A 60 11.67 -25.98 26.27
CA PHE A 60 12.65 -24.90 26.38
C PHE A 60 13.21 -24.75 27.81
N GLU A 61 12.39 -24.93 28.84
CA GLU A 61 12.85 -24.89 30.23
C GLU A 61 13.92 -25.97 30.51
N ARG A 62 13.74 -27.16 29.92
CA ARG A 62 14.62 -28.34 30.08
C ARG A 62 15.87 -28.30 29.20
N ASP A 63 15.88 -27.53 28.12
CA ASP A 63 16.98 -27.49 27.15
C ASP A 63 18.21 -26.74 27.69
N ARG A 64 19.21 -27.41 28.24
CA ARG A 64 20.39 -26.77 28.85
C ARG A 64 21.52 -26.44 27.87
N ALA A 65 21.29 -26.59 26.56
CA ALA A 65 22.32 -26.26 25.58
C ALA A 65 22.66 -24.74 25.65
N PRO A 66 23.93 -24.37 25.45
CA PRO A 66 24.36 -22.96 25.52
C PRO A 66 23.71 -22.08 24.44
N ASP A 67 23.24 -22.68 23.34
CA ASP A 67 22.61 -22.06 22.18
C ASP A 67 21.07 -22.26 22.13
N ALA A 68 20.46 -22.69 23.25
CA ALA A 68 19.03 -22.99 23.29
C ALA A 68 18.15 -21.77 22.96
N TYR A 69 18.59 -20.57 23.35
CA TYR A 69 17.87 -19.32 23.10
C TYR A 69 17.88 -18.96 21.61
N GLU A 70 19.05 -19.03 20.98
CA GLU A 70 19.27 -18.75 19.56
C GLU A 70 18.45 -19.71 18.69
N ARG A 71 18.47 -21.02 19.00
CA ARG A 71 17.63 -21.99 18.29
C ARG A 71 16.13 -21.70 18.43
N LEU A 72 15.68 -21.20 19.58
CA LEU A 72 14.30 -20.79 19.76
C LEU A 72 13.96 -19.59 18.87
N VAL A 73 14.84 -18.57 18.85
CA VAL A 73 14.68 -17.40 17.99
C VAL A 73 14.65 -17.80 16.51
N ASP A 74 15.62 -18.58 16.05
CA ASP A 74 15.71 -19.06 14.66
C ASP A 74 14.45 -19.83 14.24
N ARG A 75 13.94 -20.70 15.12
CA ARG A 75 12.71 -21.45 14.89
C ARG A 75 11.49 -20.54 14.75
N LEU A 76 11.42 -19.48 15.55
CA LEU A 76 10.31 -18.52 15.50
C LEU A 76 10.40 -17.62 14.27
N LEU A 77 11.59 -17.14 13.90
CA LEU A 77 11.84 -16.36 12.68
C LEU A 77 11.56 -17.18 11.42
N ALA A 78 11.87 -18.48 11.42
CA ALA A 78 11.57 -19.39 10.32
C ALA A 78 10.08 -19.79 10.22
N SER A 79 9.24 -19.40 11.19
CA SER A 79 7.81 -19.69 11.16
C SER A 79 7.10 -18.80 10.14
N PRO A 80 6.17 -19.33 9.31
CA PRO A 80 5.34 -18.48 8.43
C PRO A 80 4.56 -17.39 9.19
N ARG A 81 4.29 -17.63 10.48
CA ARG A 81 3.61 -16.69 11.38
C ARG A 81 4.43 -15.44 11.69
N PHE A 82 5.76 -15.50 11.52
CA PHE A 82 6.61 -14.31 11.64
C PHE A 82 6.21 -13.26 10.61
N GLY A 83 6.10 -13.65 9.33
CA GLY A 83 5.64 -12.77 8.26
C GLY A 83 4.19 -12.33 8.43
N GLU A 84 3.30 -13.16 8.99
CA GLU A 84 1.93 -12.74 9.32
C GLU A 84 1.92 -11.65 10.40
N ARG A 85 2.73 -11.82 11.46
CA ARG A 85 2.85 -10.89 12.57
C ARG A 85 3.47 -9.56 12.13
N TRP A 86 4.63 -9.61 11.49
CA TRP A 86 5.41 -8.43 11.10
C TRP A 86 4.90 -7.77 9.83
N GLY A 87 4.35 -8.55 8.90
CA GLY A 87 3.65 -8.02 7.73
C GLY A 87 2.46 -7.16 8.12
N ARG A 88 1.70 -7.51 9.16
CA ARG A 88 0.60 -6.68 9.68
C ARG A 88 1.06 -5.27 10.08
N HIS A 89 2.22 -5.15 10.72
CA HIS A 89 2.79 -3.84 11.10
C HIS A 89 3.15 -3.00 9.86
N TRP A 90 3.64 -3.64 8.79
CA TRP A 90 3.88 -2.96 7.53
C TRP A 90 2.59 -2.57 6.81
N LEU A 91 1.55 -3.41 6.86
CA LEU A 91 0.27 -3.13 6.22
C LEU A 91 -0.42 -1.89 6.80
N ASP A 92 -0.21 -1.60 8.09
CA ASP A 92 -0.62 -0.33 8.71
C ASP A 92 0.09 0.86 8.03
N VAL A 93 1.41 0.76 7.78
CA VAL A 93 2.21 1.78 7.07
C VAL A 93 1.75 1.94 5.62
N ALA A 94 1.41 0.84 4.97
CA ALA A 94 0.92 0.84 3.60
C ALA A 94 -0.51 1.39 3.46
N ARG A 95 -1.18 1.73 4.57
CA ARG A 95 -2.61 2.12 4.63
C ARG A 95 -3.50 1.03 4.02
N PHE A 96 -3.16 -0.22 4.31
CA PHE A 96 -3.84 -1.36 3.73
C PHE A 96 -5.30 -1.42 4.20
N GLY A 97 -6.20 -1.58 3.24
CA GLY A 97 -7.59 -1.92 3.47
C GLY A 97 -8.11 -2.69 2.26
N GLU A 98 -9.07 -3.58 2.48
CA GLU A 98 -9.76 -4.29 1.39
C GLU A 98 -10.87 -3.44 0.74
N SER A 99 -10.86 -2.14 1.04
CA SER A 99 -11.79 -1.14 0.51
C SER A 99 -11.19 0.27 0.57
N SER A 100 -11.75 1.17 -0.22
CA SER A 100 -11.28 2.55 -0.37
C SER A 100 -11.68 3.54 0.73
N GLY A 101 -12.66 3.22 1.57
CA GLY A 101 -13.10 4.11 2.65
C GLY A 101 -13.54 5.51 2.18
N LYS A 102 -13.24 6.54 2.99
CA LYS A 102 -13.59 7.95 2.77
C LYS A 102 -15.11 8.19 2.71
N GLU A 103 -15.63 8.95 1.75
CA GLU A 103 -17.07 9.27 1.64
C GLU A 103 -17.92 8.09 1.11
N SER A 104 -17.33 7.26 0.24
CA SER A 104 -17.99 6.10 -0.37
C SER A 104 -17.08 4.88 -0.30
N ASN A 105 -17.52 3.85 0.44
CA ASN A 105 -16.72 2.65 0.64
C ASN A 105 -16.86 1.67 -0.53
N VAL A 106 -15.82 1.54 -1.36
CA VAL A 106 -15.77 0.64 -2.52
C VAL A 106 -14.76 -0.48 -2.25
N LEU A 107 -15.13 -1.74 -2.52
CA LEU A 107 -14.27 -2.89 -2.29
C LEU A 107 -13.10 -2.94 -3.27
N TYR A 108 -11.96 -3.41 -2.79
CA TYR A 108 -10.76 -3.69 -3.57
C TYR A 108 -10.60 -5.21 -3.78
N PRO A 109 -11.01 -5.75 -4.94
CA PRO A 109 -11.18 -7.21 -5.12
C PRO A 109 -9.89 -8.01 -5.03
N HIS A 110 -8.73 -7.39 -5.29
CA HIS A 110 -7.42 -8.05 -5.31
C HIS A 110 -6.40 -7.48 -4.31
N ALA A 111 -6.86 -6.67 -3.34
CA ALA A 111 -5.97 -6.11 -2.31
C ALA A 111 -5.19 -7.19 -1.54
N TRP A 112 -5.82 -8.34 -1.31
CA TRP A 112 -5.22 -9.50 -0.64
C TRP A 112 -3.87 -9.94 -1.25
N ARG A 113 -3.63 -9.73 -2.55
CA ARG A 113 -2.35 -10.08 -3.18
C ARG A 113 -1.21 -9.25 -2.65
N TYR A 114 -1.44 -7.95 -2.44
CA TYR A 114 -0.45 -7.06 -1.84
C TYR A 114 -0.18 -7.45 -0.38
N ARG A 115 -1.22 -7.81 0.39
CA ARG A 115 -1.06 -8.38 1.74
C ARG A 115 -0.16 -9.60 1.73
N ASP A 116 -0.44 -10.56 0.84
CA ASP A 116 0.32 -11.81 0.76
C ASP A 116 1.75 -11.58 0.26
N TYR A 117 1.97 -10.61 -0.62
CA TYR A 117 3.31 -10.13 -1.01
C TYR A 117 4.10 -9.63 0.20
N VAL A 118 3.50 -8.77 1.03
CA VAL A 118 4.16 -8.24 2.23
C VAL A 118 4.52 -9.37 3.19
N ILE A 119 3.57 -10.26 3.49
CA ILE A 119 3.81 -11.44 4.36
C ILE A 119 4.96 -12.30 3.79
N GLY A 120 4.94 -12.56 2.48
CA GLY A 120 5.98 -13.29 1.78
C GLY A 120 7.34 -12.60 1.81
N ALA A 121 7.40 -11.28 1.71
CA ALA A 121 8.63 -10.50 1.77
C ALA A 121 9.32 -10.62 3.14
N PHE A 122 8.55 -10.58 4.24
CA PHE A 122 9.09 -10.82 5.59
C PHE A 122 9.59 -12.26 5.76
N ASN A 123 8.79 -13.25 5.36
CA ASN A 123 9.16 -14.67 5.52
C ASN A 123 10.37 -15.09 4.68
N LYS A 124 10.61 -14.41 3.55
CA LYS A 124 11.78 -14.64 2.68
C LYS A 124 13.00 -13.80 3.06
N ASP A 125 12.92 -13.00 4.12
CA ASP A 125 13.94 -12.01 4.51
C ASP A 125 14.37 -11.13 3.33
N LYS A 126 13.39 -10.56 2.63
CA LYS A 126 13.66 -9.72 1.46
C LYS A 126 14.48 -8.50 1.88
N PRO A 127 15.59 -8.17 1.18
CA PRO A 127 16.35 -6.96 1.45
C PRO A 127 15.44 -5.73 1.47
N TYR A 128 15.51 -4.95 2.54
CA TYR A 128 14.57 -3.85 2.78
C TYR A 128 14.60 -2.82 1.64
N ASP A 129 15.79 -2.50 1.13
CA ASP A 129 15.96 -1.60 -0.02
C ASP A 129 15.31 -2.14 -1.31
N LEU A 130 15.32 -3.45 -1.54
CA LEU A 130 14.63 -4.08 -2.66
C LEU A 130 13.11 -4.03 -2.46
N PHE A 131 12.64 -4.36 -1.25
CA PHE A 131 11.22 -4.31 -0.88
C PHE A 131 10.60 -2.93 -1.09
N LEU A 132 11.32 -1.85 -0.77
CA LEU A 132 10.84 -0.49 -1.04
C LEU A 132 10.83 -0.16 -2.53
N ARG A 133 11.87 -0.58 -3.26
CA ARG A 133 12.00 -0.29 -4.69
C ARG A 133 10.88 -0.96 -5.49
N GLU A 134 10.60 -2.22 -5.20
CA GLU A 134 9.50 -2.96 -5.83
C GLU A 134 8.13 -2.29 -5.57
N GLN A 135 7.91 -1.75 -4.37
CA GLN A 135 6.64 -1.10 -4.03
C GLN A 135 6.40 0.23 -4.76
N ILE A 136 7.45 0.91 -5.19
CA ILE A 136 7.35 2.20 -5.89
C ILE A 136 7.43 2.03 -7.41
N ALA A 137 8.26 1.11 -7.88
CA ALA A 137 8.63 0.99 -9.28
C ALA A 137 8.80 -0.46 -9.77
N GLY A 138 8.20 -1.44 -9.11
CA GLY A 138 8.33 -2.86 -9.48
C GLY A 138 7.98 -3.13 -10.94
N ASP A 139 6.96 -2.48 -11.48
CA ASP A 139 6.58 -2.59 -12.90
C ASP A 139 7.68 -2.14 -13.88
N LEU A 140 8.59 -1.27 -13.45
CA LEU A 140 9.70 -0.73 -14.23
C LEU A 140 11.01 -1.50 -14.04
N MET A 141 11.06 -2.41 -13.06
CA MET A 141 12.25 -3.18 -12.77
C MET A 141 12.43 -4.34 -13.76
N PRO A 142 13.67 -4.78 -14.03
CA PRO A 142 13.90 -6.02 -14.75
C PRO A 142 13.40 -7.22 -13.91
N ALA A 143 12.83 -8.22 -14.58
CA ALA A 143 12.46 -9.50 -14.00
C ALA A 143 13.22 -10.64 -14.70
N ALA A 144 13.73 -11.59 -13.93
CA ALA A 144 14.39 -12.79 -14.42
C ALA A 144 13.41 -13.81 -14.98
N ASP A 145 12.19 -13.86 -14.45
CA ASP A 145 11.12 -14.76 -14.86
C ASP A 145 9.71 -14.20 -14.59
N ASP A 146 8.70 -14.94 -15.01
CA ASP A 146 7.28 -14.58 -14.85
C ASP A 146 6.86 -14.47 -13.37
N ASN A 147 7.47 -15.23 -12.46
CA ASN A 147 7.17 -15.17 -11.02
C ASN A 147 7.67 -13.86 -10.43
N GLN A 148 8.92 -13.50 -10.73
CA GLN A 148 9.48 -12.24 -10.28
C GLN A 148 8.74 -11.05 -10.90
N ARG A 149 8.34 -11.14 -12.18
CA ARG A 149 7.51 -10.11 -12.81
C ARG A 149 6.17 -9.96 -12.09
N ALA A 150 5.49 -11.07 -11.77
CA ALA A 150 4.23 -11.02 -11.03
C ALA A 150 4.41 -10.40 -9.64
N GLU A 151 5.46 -10.80 -8.92
CA GLU A 151 5.79 -10.29 -7.59
C GLU A 151 6.04 -8.77 -7.63
N GLN A 152 6.81 -8.29 -8.60
CA GLN A 152 7.10 -6.88 -8.81
C GLN A 152 5.84 -6.06 -9.16
N LEU A 153 4.95 -6.59 -10.00
CA LEU A 153 3.68 -5.93 -10.32
C LEU A 153 2.78 -5.83 -9.07
N ILE A 154 2.67 -6.92 -8.30
CA ILE A 154 1.88 -6.94 -7.06
C ILE A 154 2.45 -5.96 -6.02
N ALA A 155 3.78 -5.83 -5.92
CA ALA A 155 4.44 -4.94 -4.97
C ALA A 155 3.97 -3.48 -5.14
N THR A 156 3.78 -3.03 -6.38
CA THR A 156 3.25 -1.68 -6.68
C THR A 156 1.83 -1.45 -6.16
N GLY A 157 1.16 -2.49 -5.66
CA GLY A 157 -0.06 -2.40 -4.87
C GLY A 157 0.05 -1.40 -3.73
N TYR A 158 1.25 -1.12 -3.20
CA TYR A 158 1.50 -0.03 -2.25
C TYR A 158 0.98 1.33 -2.75
N LEU A 159 1.11 1.64 -4.05
CA LEU A 159 0.60 2.89 -4.63
C LEU A 159 -0.91 2.85 -4.93
N ALA A 160 -1.51 1.65 -4.98
CA ALA A 160 -2.90 1.43 -5.37
C ALA A 160 -3.86 1.21 -4.20
N VAL A 161 -3.38 0.76 -3.04
CA VAL A 161 -4.15 0.72 -1.79
C VAL A 161 -4.32 2.14 -1.22
N GLY A 162 -4.90 2.29 -0.03
CA GLY A 162 -5.17 3.59 0.57
C GLY A 162 -6.50 4.21 0.12
N THR A 163 -6.89 5.30 0.78
CA THR A 163 -8.25 5.83 0.68
C THR A 163 -8.49 6.60 -0.62
N LYS A 164 -9.71 6.52 -1.19
CA LYS A 164 -10.05 7.22 -2.44
C LYS A 164 -11.44 7.83 -2.40
N GLY A 165 -11.55 9.10 -2.78
CA GLY A 165 -12.82 9.83 -2.86
C GLY A 165 -13.59 9.49 -4.14
N HIS A 166 -14.13 8.28 -4.22
CA HIS A 166 -14.78 7.75 -5.43
C HIS A 166 -15.98 8.56 -5.92
N ASP A 167 -16.63 9.32 -5.05
CA ASP A 167 -17.78 10.19 -5.40
C ASP A 167 -17.36 11.60 -5.86
N THR A 168 -16.06 11.90 -5.88
CA THR A 168 -15.51 13.17 -6.38
C THR A 168 -16.06 13.47 -7.78
N ARG A 169 -16.55 14.69 -8.01
CA ARG A 169 -17.19 15.04 -9.30
C ARG A 169 -16.19 15.26 -10.43
N GLY A 170 -15.03 15.87 -10.13
CA GLY A 170 -14.04 16.25 -11.12
C GLY A 170 -12.90 15.24 -11.20
N LYS A 171 -12.57 14.76 -12.41
CA LYS A 171 -11.41 13.87 -12.63
C LYS A 171 -10.10 14.51 -12.18
N ALA A 172 -9.90 15.80 -12.46
CA ALA A 172 -8.69 16.52 -12.03
C ALA A 172 -8.53 16.50 -10.50
N GLN A 173 -9.60 16.83 -9.76
CA GLN A 173 -9.58 16.79 -8.29
C GLN A 173 -9.27 15.39 -7.77
N PHE A 174 -9.93 14.37 -8.32
CA PHE A 174 -9.66 12.98 -7.93
C PHE A 174 -8.20 12.58 -8.16
N THR A 175 -7.64 12.89 -9.34
CA THR A 175 -6.23 12.61 -9.65
C THR A 175 -5.29 13.34 -8.68
N PHE A 176 -5.54 14.61 -8.39
CA PHE A 176 -4.70 15.37 -7.45
C PHE A 176 -4.77 14.84 -6.02
N ASP A 177 -5.95 14.43 -5.55
CA ASP A 177 -6.09 13.85 -4.22
C ASP A 177 -5.47 12.45 -4.13
N MET A 178 -5.51 11.67 -5.21
CA MET A 178 -4.81 10.38 -5.29
C MET A 178 -3.28 10.57 -5.28
N VAL A 179 -2.77 11.55 -6.01
CA VAL A 179 -1.34 11.89 -6.01
C VAL A 179 -0.88 12.39 -4.64
N ASP A 180 -1.68 13.23 -3.98
CA ASP A 180 -1.39 13.72 -2.62
C ASP A 180 -1.34 12.55 -1.62
N GLU A 181 -2.27 11.61 -1.72
CA GLU A 181 -2.30 10.39 -0.88
C GLU A 181 -1.05 9.51 -1.08
N GLN A 182 -0.58 9.37 -2.31
CA GLN A 182 0.66 8.63 -2.63
C GLN A 182 1.92 9.34 -2.11
N ILE A 183 1.97 10.68 -2.24
CA ILE A 183 3.06 11.50 -1.69
C ILE A 183 3.08 11.39 -0.16
N ASP A 184 1.92 11.45 0.47
CA ASP A 184 1.81 11.39 1.93
C ASP A 184 2.29 10.06 2.48
N ALA A 185 1.91 8.95 1.83
CA ALA A 185 2.35 7.62 2.22
C ALA A 185 3.85 7.39 2.04
N ILE A 186 4.45 7.90 0.96
CA ILE A 186 5.89 7.80 0.79
C ILE A 186 6.62 8.71 1.78
N GLY A 187 6.15 9.95 1.94
CA GLY A 187 6.72 10.92 2.86
C GLY A 187 6.70 10.44 4.30
N GLN A 188 5.52 10.19 4.86
CA GLN A 188 5.38 9.78 6.26
C GLN A 188 5.81 8.32 6.46
N GLY A 189 5.42 7.44 5.53
CA GLY A 189 5.67 6.01 5.62
C GLY A 189 7.15 5.67 5.47
N LEU A 190 7.86 6.24 4.50
CA LEU A 190 9.22 5.82 4.17
C LEU A 190 10.30 6.81 4.62
N LEU A 191 9.97 8.10 4.71
CA LEU A 191 10.96 9.16 4.96
C LEU A 191 10.78 9.88 6.31
N ALA A 192 9.66 9.63 7.02
CA ALA A 192 9.24 10.35 8.21
C ALA A 192 9.15 11.88 8.01
N THR A 193 8.66 12.29 6.84
CA THR A 193 8.52 13.69 6.43
C THR A 193 7.10 13.96 5.95
N THR A 194 6.47 15.03 6.44
CA THR A 194 5.12 15.46 6.04
C THR A 194 5.12 16.27 4.74
N ILE A 195 5.54 15.65 3.64
CA ILE A 195 5.69 16.31 2.32
C ILE A 195 4.36 16.95 1.86
N ALA A 196 3.22 16.29 2.11
CA ALA A 196 1.90 16.75 1.69
C ALA A 196 1.52 18.14 2.25
N CYS A 197 2.11 18.57 3.38
CA CYS A 197 1.89 19.93 3.88
C CYS A 197 2.36 21.01 2.89
N ALA A 198 3.32 20.68 2.01
CA ALA A 198 3.82 21.60 1.00
C ALA A 198 2.89 21.77 -0.22
N ARG A 199 1.74 21.08 -0.26
CA ARG A 199 0.75 21.16 -1.35
C ARG A 199 0.25 22.59 -1.59
N CYS A 200 0.00 23.33 -0.52
CA CYS A 200 -0.66 24.64 -0.57
C CYS A 200 0.31 25.83 -0.34
N HIS A 201 1.39 25.62 0.40
CA HIS A 201 2.39 26.63 0.72
C HIS A 201 3.73 25.96 1.00
N ASP A 202 4.83 26.69 1.07
CA ASP A 202 6.11 26.12 1.52
C ASP A 202 5.96 25.48 2.90
N HIS A 203 6.55 24.31 3.10
CA HIS A 203 6.37 23.54 4.33
C HIS A 203 6.69 24.38 5.58
N LYS A 204 5.86 24.24 6.62
CA LYS A 204 5.86 25.16 7.78
C LYS A 204 7.17 25.11 8.59
N PHE A 205 7.79 23.94 8.69
CA PHE A 205 8.95 23.69 9.57
C PHE A 205 10.17 23.16 8.79
N ASP A 206 9.97 22.15 7.96
CA ASP A 206 11.01 21.63 7.09
C ASP A 206 11.27 22.51 5.86
N PRO A 207 12.51 22.56 5.33
CA PRO A 207 12.88 23.36 4.16
C PRO A 207 12.43 22.69 2.85
N ILE A 208 11.13 22.43 2.74
CA ILE A 208 10.50 21.82 1.57
C ILE A 208 9.64 22.89 0.90
N PRO A 209 10.13 23.53 -0.18
CA PRO A 209 9.32 24.50 -0.91
C PRO A 209 8.13 23.80 -1.57
N GLN A 210 7.04 24.53 -1.78
CA GLN A 210 5.87 24.06 -2.50
C GLN A 210 6.25 23.49 -3.87
N ARG A 211 7.27 24.08 -4.52
CA ARG A 211 7.78 23.62 -5.80
C ARG A 211 8.30 22.17 -5.73
N ASP A 212 8.89 21.72 -4.63
CA ASP A 212 9.36 20.34 -4.48
C ASP A 212 8.18 19.37 -4.39
N TYR A 213 7.10 19.73 -3.70
CA TYR A 213 5.86 18.95 -3.71
C TYR A 213 5.35 18.76 -5.15
N TYR A 214 5.27 19.82 -5.95
CA TYR A 214 4.80 19.70 -7.34
C TYR A 214 5.78 18.96 -8.25
N ALA A 215 7.09 19.00 -7.96
CA ALA A 215 8.08 18.20 -8.68
C ALA A 215 7.84 16.70 -8.44
N VAL A 216 7.56 16.29 -7.20
CA VAL A 216 7.20 14.91 -6.86
C VAL A 216 5.80 14.56 -7.37
N ALA A 217 4.83 15.48 -7.29
CA ALA A 217 3.48 15.27 -7.81
C ALA A 217 3.48 14.94 -9.31
N GLY A 218 4.37 15.57 -10.09
CA GLY A 218 4.51 15.22 -11.51
C GLY A 218 4.89 13.75 -11.75
N ILE A 219 5.63 13.11 -10.83
CA ILE A 219 5.99 11.68 -10.92
C ILE A 219 4.73 10.81 -10.84
N PHE A 220 3.89 11.05 -9.84
CA PHE A 220 2.66 10.28 -9.63
C PHE A 220 1.53 10.67 -10.58
N MET A 221 1.49 11.91 -11.06
CA MET A 221 0.63 12.31 -12.18
C MET A 221 1.03 11.62 -13.51
N SER A 222 2.23 11.03 -13.56
CA SER A 222 2.74 10.23 -14.68
C SER A 222 2.64 8.72 -14.41
N THR A 223 1.74 8.32 -13.53
CA THR A 223 1.55 6.93 -13.08
C THR A 223 0.08 6.54 -13.18
N ASP A 224 -0.21 5.48 -13.91
CA ASP A 224 -1.55 4.89 -13.98
C ASP A 224 -1.75 3.97 -12.78
N THR A 225 -2.64 4.36 -11.87
CA THR A 225 -2.92 3.60 -10.63
C THR A 225 -4.11 2.69 -10.86
N GLU A 226 -3.87 1.39 -10.84
CA GLU A 226 -4.85 0.34 -11.14
C GLU A 226 -5.39 -0.31 -9.86
N TYR A 227 -6.62 0.06 -9.48
CA TYR A 227 -7.27 -0.37 -8.24
C TYR A 227 -8.55 -1.19 -8.44
N GLY A 228 -8.92 -1.46 -9.69
CA GLY A 228 -9.87 -2.53 -10.03
C GLY A 228 -11.29 -2.35 -9.53
N THR A 229 -11.85 -1.15 -9.69
CA THR A 229 -13.22 -0.84 -9.29
C THR A 229 -14.08 -0.53 -10.50
N TYR A 230 -15.38 -0.82 -10.41
CA TYR A 230 -16.34 -0.62 -11.49
C TYR A 230 -17.22 0.60 -11.25
N ARG A 231 -17.78 1.16 -12.34
CA ARG A 231 -18.69 2.31 -12.23
C ARG A 231 -19.97 1.88 -11.51
N GLY A 232 -20.28 2.57 -10.42
CA GLY A 232 -21.41 2.23 -9.56
C GLY A 232 -21.92 3.43 -8.79
N GLN A 233 -22.96 3.21 -7.97
CA GLN A 233 -23.43 4.25 -7.06
C GLN A 233 -22.32 4.60 -6.06
N GLY A 234 -21.93 5.87 -6.01
CA GLY A 234 -20.80 6.32 -5.18
C GLY A 234 -19.42 6.05 -5.80
N ASN A 235 -19.34 5.50 -7.02
CA ASN A 235 -18.08 5.34 -7.75
C ASN A 235 -18.10 5.98 -9.13
N ASN A 236 -17.60 7.22 -9.20
CA ASN A 236 -17.40 8.01 -10.40
C ASN A 236 -16.03 7.77 -11.05
N HIS A 237 -15.08 7.17 -10.34
CA HIS A 237 -13.70 6.93 -10.78
C HIS A 237 -13.39 5.43 -10.71
N PRO A 238 -13.90 4.63 -11.67
CA PRO A 238 -13.46 3.25 -11.84
C PRO A 238 -12.04 3.19 -12.41
N SER A 239 -11.40 2.04 -12.26
CA SER A 239 -10.08 1.74 -12.81
C SER A 239 -9.96 0.23 -13.05
N THR A 240 -9.06 -0.16 -13.95
CA THR A 240 -8.83 -1.56 -14.31
C THR A 240 -7.89 -2.23 -13.30
N LEU A 241 -7.45 -3.44 -13.63
CA LEU A 241 -6.47 -4.22 -12.88
C LEU A 241 -5.30 -4.54 -13.79
N ILE A 242 -4.18 -4.89 -13.19
CA ILE A 242 -3.00 -5.37 -13.90
C ILE A 242 -3.13 -6.88 -14.12
N GLU A 243 -2.99 -7.33 -15.37
CA GLU A 243 -2.86 -8.75 -15.68
C GLU A 243 -1.48 -9.28 -15.27
N LEU A 244 -1.47 -10.38 -14.51
CA LEU A 244 -0.23 -11.04 -14.10
C LEU A 244 0.24 -12.03 -15.18
N PRO A 245 1.56 -12.25 -15.33
CA PRO A 245 2.11 -13.18 -16.30
C PRO A 245 1.48 -14.57 -16.27
N ALA A 246 1.15 -15.11 -17.44
CA ALA A 246 0.38 -16.35 -17.56
C ALA A 246 1.11 -17.59 -17.03
N LYS A 247 2.45 -17.59 -16.95
CA LYS A 247 3.22 -18.72 -16.40
C LYS A 247 3.64 -18.51 -14.96
N ALA A 248 3.26 -17.39 -14.34
CA ALA A 248 3.55 -17.16 -12.93
C ALA A 248 2.74 -18.13 -12.05
N ASP A 249 3.42 -18.71 -11.06
CA ASP A 249 2.85 -19.50 -9.98
C ASP A 249 2.25 -18.56 -8.92
N VAL A 250 1.16 -17.91 -9.30
CA VAL A 250 0.36 -17.05 -8.42
C VAL A 250 -0.99 -17.72 -8.15
N PRO A 251 -1.48 -17.72 -6.89
CA PRO A 251 -2.80 -18.23 -6.59
C PRO A 251 -3.87 -17.48 -7.40
N ASN A 252 -4.82 -18.19 -8.01
CA ASN A 252 -5.93 -17.56 -8.73
C ASN A 252 -7.03 -17.02 -7.79
N GLY A 253 -6.85 -17.09 -6.48
CA GLY A 253 -7.87 -16.70 -5.48
C GLY A 253 -8.77 -17.84 -5.03
N ALA A 254 -9.67 -17.55 -4.09
CA ALA A 254 -10.63 -18.51 -3.54
C ALA A 254 -11.69 -18.93 -4.57
N THR A 255 -12.38 -20.05 -4.32
CA THR A 255 -13.52 -20.46 -5.14
C THR A 255 -14.74 -19.57 -4.90
N MET A 256 -15.57 -19.38 -5.92
CA MET A 256 -16.87 -18.72 -5.81
C MET A 256 -17.93 -19.72 -5.33
N PRO A 257 -18.51 -19.56 -4.13
CA PRO A 257 -19.56 -20.46 -3.66
C PRO A 257 -20.81 -20.37 -4.53
N GLY A 258 -21.50 -21.49 -4.75
CA GLY A 258 -22.72 -21.55 -5.58
C GLY A 258 -23.81 -20.52 -5.22
N PRO A 259 -24.11 -20.25 -3.93
CA PRO A 259 -25.05 -19.17 -3.57
C PRO A 259 -24.61 -17.78 -4.03
N ILE A 260 -23.30 -17.49 -4.00
CA ILE A 260 -22.74 -16.24 -4.49
C ILE A 260 -22.86 -16.18 -6.01
N ARG A 261 -22.50 -17.25 -6.72
CA ARG A 261 -22.63 -17.33 -8.18
C ARG A 261 -24.05 -17.01 -8.64
N ARG A 262 -25.07 -17.66 -8.06
CA ARG A 262 -26.49 -17.38 -8.36
C ARG A 262 -26.88 -15.92 -8.10
N THR A 263 -26.31 -15.32 -7.06
CA THR A 263 -26.54 -13.91 -6.75
C THR A 263 -25.96 -13.01 -7.83
N VAL A 264 -24.74 -13.28 -8.30
CA VAL A 264 -24.09 -12.52 -9.37
C VAL A 264 -24.80 -12.72 -10.71
N GLU A 265 -25.24 -13.94 -11.04
CA GLU A 265 -26.04 -14.23 -12.24
C GLU A 265 -27.37 -13.44 -12.22
N ALA A 266 -28.08 -13.41 -11.10
CA ALA A 266 -29.29 -12.62 -10.95
C ALA A 266 -29.02 -11.10 -11.06
N GLN A 267 -27.89 -10.62 -10.55
CA GLN A 267 -27.45 -9.24 -10.71
C GLN A 267 -27.15 -8.90 -12.17
N LEU A 268 -26.47 -9.80 -12.90
CA LEU A 268 -26.17 -9.64 -14.32
C LEU A 268 -27.47 -9.50 -15.13
N THR A 269 -28.42 -10.45 -14.97
CA THR A 269 -29.71 -10.40 -15.68
C THR A 269 -30.47 -9.11 -15.37
N ARG A 270 -30.50 -8.70 -14.10
CA ARG A 270 -31.19 -7.48 -13.69
C ARG A 270 -30.51 -6.22 -14.24
N ALA A 271 -29.19 -6.16 -14.21
CA ALA A 271 -28.42 -5.03 -14.70
C ALA A 271 -28.61 -4.87 -16.22
N GLY A 272 -28.56 -5.96 -16.99
CA GLY A 272 -28.84 -5.93 -18.43
C GLY A 272 -30.24 -5.42 -18.76
N ALA A 273 -31.27 -5.89 -18.06
CA ALA A 273 -32.64 -5.39 -18.25
C ALA A 273 -32.79 -3.89 -17.89
N GLU A 274 -32.06 -3.42 -16.86
CA GLU A 274 -32.03 -2.01 -16.48
C GLU A 274 -31.21 -1.15 -17.48
N ALA A 275 -30.17 -1.71 -18.11
CA ALA A 275 -29.35 -1.07 -19.14
C ALA A 275 -30.11 -0.90 -20.47
N GLU A 276 -30.86 -1.92 -20.90
CA GLU A 276 -31.73 -1.84 -22.08
C GLU A 276 -32.75 -0.69 -21.95
N GLN A 277 -33.32 -0.51 -20.76
CA GLN A 277 -34.28 0.56 -20.46
C GLN A 277 -33.61 1.93 -20.28
N ALA A 278 -32.28 1.98 -20.06
CA ALA A 278 -31.56 3.20 -19.75
C ALA A 278 -31.61 4.21 -20.88
N THR A 279 -31.48 3.78 -22.14
CA THR A 279 -31.44 4.68 -23.30
C THR A 279 -32.72 5.52 -23.41
N ALA A 280 -33.89 4.88 -23.30
CA ALA A 280 -35.19 5.57 -23.37
C ALA A 280 -35.42 6.51 -22.19
N LEU A 281 -35.10 6.06 -20.96
CA LEU A 281 -35.24 6.88 -19.75
C LEU A 281 -34.27 8.06 -19.74
N MET A 282 -33.04 7.88 -20.21
CA MET A 282 -32.05 8.96 -20.32
C MET A 282 -32.46 9.98 -21.38
N ALA A 283 -33.00 9.54 -22.52
CA ALA A 283 -33.53 10.45 -23.55
C ALA A 283 -34.69 11.29 -22.99
N LYS A 284 -35.66 10.66 -22.30
CA LYS A 284 -36.76 11.36 -21.62
C LYS A 284 -36.25 12.34 -20.56
N ALA A 285 -35.22 11.97 -19.80
CA ALA A 285 -34.63 12.85 -18.79
C ALA A 285 -33.87 14.05 -19.38
N ARG A 286 -33.21 13.88 -20.54
CA ARG A 286 -32.61 14.98 -21.29
C ARG A 286 -33.68 15.95 -21.78
N GLU A 287 -34.80 15.44 -22.29
CA GLU A 287 -35.94 16.28 -22.72
C GLU A 287 -36.56 17.05 -21.56
N ALA A 288 -36.74 16.41 -20.40
CA ALA A 288 -37.27 17.05 -19.19
C ALA A 288 -36.37 18.17 -18.63
N ARG A 289 -35.06 18.18 -18.96
CA ARG A 289 -34.09 19.20 -18.52
C ARG A 289 -34.04 20.42 -19.42
N LYS A 290 -34.64 20.40 -20.61
CA LYS A 290 -34.62 21.54 -21.53
C LYS A 290 -35.45 22.71 -20.97
N PRO A 291 -35.00 23.96 -21.15
CA PRO A 291 -35.79 25.13 -20.78
C PRO A 291 -37.15 25.11 -21.46
N GLY A 292 -38.25 25.27 -20.70
CA GLY A 292 -39.62 25.28 -21.25
C GLY A 292 -40.24 23.90 -21.53
N SER A 293 -39.57 22.81 -21.17
CA SER A 293 -40.10 21.45 -21.38
C SER A 293 -41.35 21.18 -20.55
N THR A 294 -42.37 20.57 -21.17
CA THR A 294 -43.57 20.05 -20.51
C THR A 294 -43.41 18.61 -20.04
N VAL A 295 -42.34 17.93 -20.46
CA VAL A 295 -42.04 16.54 -20.09
C VAL A 295 -41.57 16.49 -18.64
N LYS A 296 -42.26 15.73 -17.81
CA LYS A 296 -41.84 15.44 -16.43
C LYS A 296 -41.63 13.95 -16.25
N LEU A 297 -40.58 13.60 -15.50
CA LEU A 297 -40.40 12.24 -15.01
C LEU A 297 -41.30 12.03 -13.80
N THR A 298 -41.99 10.89 -13.76
CA THR A 298 -42.67 10.42 -12.54
C THR A 298 -41.65 10.03 -11.47
N ALA A 299 -42.09 9.90 -10.21
CA ALA A 299 -41.21 9.43 -9.13
C ALA A 299 -40.60 8.04 -9.42
N ALA A 300 -41.40 7.13 -10.01
CA ALA A 300 -40.93 5.82 -10.44
C ALA A 300 -39.85 5.92 -11.52
N GLU A 301 -40.05 6.78 -12.52
CA GLU A 301 -39.06 7.00 -13.59
C GLU A 301 -37.80 7.69 -13.07
N GLN A 302 -37.89 8.56 -12.07
CA GLN A 302 -36.71 9.14 -11.40
C GLN A 302 -35.90 8.06 -10.69
N GLN A 303 -36.56 7.15 -9.97
CA GLN A 303 -35.91 6.03 -9.30
C GLN A 303 -35.29 5.05 -10.32
N GLN A 304 -35.99 4.73 -11.40
CA GLN A 304 -35.49 3.89 -12.48
C GLN A 304 -34.30 4.55 -13.20
N LEU A 305 -34.37 5.85 -13.48
CA LEU A 305 -33.26 6.61 -14.07
C LEU A 305 -32.00 6.57 -13.20
N GLN A 306 -32.13 6.62 -11.87
CA GLN A 306 -30.99 6.52 -10.97
C GLN A 306 -30.31 5.14 -11.06
N ARG A 307 -31.09 4.06 -11.13
CA ARG A 307 -30.57 2.69 -11.32
C ARG A 307 -29.95 2.51 -12.70
N ALA A 308 -30.64 2.97 -13.74
CA ALA A 308 -30.23 2.90 -15.13
C ALA A 308 -28.88 3.58 -15.40
N ARG A 309 -28.59 4.72 -14.74
CA ARG A 309 -27.30 5.43 -14.87
C ARG A 309 -26.07 4.60 -14.50
N THR A 310 -26.25 3.54 -13.72
CA THR A 310 -25.18 2.65 -13.26
C THR A 310 -25.40 1.22 -13.72
N ALA A 311 -26.37 0.97 -14.60
CA ALA A 311 -26.72 -0.37 -15.06
C ALA A 311 -25.57 -1.00 -15.86
N ASP A 312 -25.06 -0.28 -16.85
CA ASP A 312 -23.94 -0.75 -17.69
C ASP A 312 -22.72 -1.16 -16.84
N GLY A 313 -22.32 -0.34 -15.87
CA GLY A 313 -21.18 -0.66 -15.00
C GLY A 313 -21.43 -1.84 -14.05
N ARG A 314 -22.67 -2.06 -13.62
CA ARG A 314 -23.05 -3.25 -12.83
C ARG A 314 -23.11 -4.50 -13.69
N GLU A 315 -23.59 -4.38 -14.92
CA GLU A 315 -23.62 -5.46 -15.89
C GLU A 315 -22.20 -5.92 -16.23
N GLU A 316 -21.33 -4.97 -16.57
CA GLU A 316 -19.91 -5.21 -16.84
C GLU A 316 -19.23 -5.90 -15.65
N ALA A 317 -19.42 -5.36 -14.44
CA ALA A 317 -18.82 -5.94 -13.23
C ALA A 317 -19.31 -7.37 -12.94
N ALA A 318 -20.60 -7.65 -13.10
CA ALA A 318 -21.15 -8.98 -12.87
C ALA A 318 -20.71 -9.98 -13.95
N ALA A 319 -20.67 -9.56 -15.21
CA ALA A 319 -20.22 -10.38 -16.33
C ALA A 319 -18.74 -10.75 -16.20
N ASP A 320 -17.89 -9.75 -15.95
CA ASP A 320 -16.46 -9.92 -15.72
C ASP A 320 -16.20 -10.80 -14.48
N LEU A 321 -16.91 -10.58 -13.38
CA LEU A 321 -16.80 -11.42 -12.19
C LEU A 321 -17.15 -12.89 -12.49
N LEU A 322 -18.20 -13.17 -13.27
CA LEU A 322 -18.56 -14.56 -13.64
C LEU A 322 -17.55 -15.18 -14.60
N ALA A 323 -17.01 -14.42 -15.56
CA ALA A 323 -16.05 -14.89 -16.55
C ALA A 323 -14.72 -15.37 -15.90
N ARG A 324 -14.40 -14.88 -14.71
CA ARG A 324 -13.22 -15.27 -13.93
C ARG A 324 -13.32 -16.64 -13.26
N PHE A 325 -14.49 -17.30 -13.30
CA PHE A 325 -14.73 -18.59 -12.65
C PHE A 325 -15.37 -19.59 -13.61
N ASP A 326 -14.94 -20.84 -13.54
CA ASP A 326 -15.60 -21.92 -14.27
C ASP A 326 -16.97 -22.29 -13.65
N GLU A 327 -17.68 -23.23 -14.27
CA GLU A 327 -19.00 -23.67 -13.80
C GLU A 327 -18.99 -24.27 -12.38
N SER A 328 -17.85 -24.81 -11.94
CA SER A 328 -17.67 -25.34 -10.59
C SER A 328 -17.39 -24.24 -9.54
N GLY A 329 -17.19 -23.00 -9.99
CA GLY A 329 -16.81 -21.86 -9.15
C GLY A 329 -15.30 -21.80 -8.88
N LYS A 330 -14.47 -22.54 -9.62
CA LYS A 330 -13.01 -22.44 -9.49
C LYS A 330 -12.49 -21.28 -10.31
N ALA A 331 -11.61 -20.48 -9.72
CA ALA A 331 -11.00 -19.33 -10.38
C ALA A 331 -10.13 -19.76 -11.57
N THR A 332 -10.35 -19.14 -12.72
CA THR A 332 -9.63 -19.43 -13.97
C THR A 332 -8.40 -18.53 -14.10
N ALA A 333 -7.63 -18.69 -15.19
CA ALA A 333 -6.51 -17.82 -15.50
C ALA A 333 -6.93 -16.34 -15.67
N ALA A 334 -8.21 -16.06 -15.99
CA ALA A 334 -8.73 -14.71 -16.08
C ALA A 334 -8.80 -13.99 -14.71
N ASN A 335 -8.67 -14.70 -13.59
CA ASN A 335 -8.61 -14.10 -12.25
C ASN A 335 -7.17 -13.75 -11.79
N ARG A 336 -6.18 -13.87 -12.69
CA ARG A 336 -4.77 -13.50 -12.44
C ARG A 336 -4.56 -12.01 -12.60
N LEU A 337 -5.19 -11.28 -11.69
CA LEU A 337 -5.24 -9.83 -11.71
C LEU A 337 -4.70 -9.28 -10.40
N ALA A 338 -4.02 -8.15 -10.44
CA ALA A 338 -3.54 -7.44 -9.26
C ALA A 338 -3.90 -5.96 -9.31
N MET A 339 -4.01 -5.37 -8.13
CA MET A 339 -3.92 -3.92 -8.02
C MET A 339 -2.45 -3.50 -8.09
N GLY A 340 -2.18 -2.31 -8.59
CA GLY A 340 -0.82 -1.79 -8.68
C GLY A 340 -0.72 -0.47 -9.39
N ALA A 341 0.48 -0.13 -9.82
CA ALA A 341 0.78 1.05 -10.59
C ALA A 341 1.56 0.68 -11.85
N GLN A 342 1.25 1.36 -12.95
CA GLN A 342 1.93 1.25 -14.23
C GLN A 342 2.43 2.62 -14.67
N GLU A 343 3.50 2.65 -15.47
CA GLU A 343 3.96 3.90 -16.03
C GLU A 343 3.00 4.40 -17.10
N ALA A 344 2.60 5.67 -16.97
CA ALA A 344 1.71 6.27 -17.94
C ALA A 344 2.42 6.45 -19.28
N GLU A 345 1.68 6.22 -20.38
CA GLU A 345 2.20 6.34 -21.75
C GLU A 345 2.83 7.72 -22.02
N LYS A 346 2.29 8.78 -21.39
CA LYS A 346 2.73 10.17 -21.58
C LYS A 346 3.00 10.85 -20.24
N PRO A 347 4.24 10.80 -19.74
CA PRO A 347 4.63 11.50 -18.53
C PRO A 347 4.41 13.01 -18.63
N GLN A 348 3.92 13.62 -17.55
CA GLN A 348 3.58 15.04 -17.50
C GLN A 348 4.23 15.74 -16.30
N ASN A 349 4.47 17.04 -16.46
CA ASN A 349 4.93 17.92 -15.38
C ASN A 349 3.70 18.50 -14.68
N ALA A 350 3.77 18.69 -13.36
CA ALA A 350 2.68 19.30 -12.62
C ALA A 350 2.67 20.83 -12.81
N ARG A 351 1.50 21.45 -12.63
CA ARG A 351 1.37 22.90 -12.49
C ARG A 351 1.35 23.24 -11.01
N LEU A 352 2.17 24.18 -10.57
CA LEU A 352 2.11 24.68 -9.19
C LEU A 352 0.76 25.36 -8.98
N LEU A 353 -0.03 24.91 -8.02
CA LEU A 353 -1.34 25.50 -7.74
C LEU A 353 -1.23 26.50 -6.59
N SER A 354 -1.69 27.73 -6.82
CA SER A 354 -1.73 28.73 -5.77
C SER A 354 -2.65 28.26 -4.64
N ARG A 355 -2.09 28.05 -3.45
CA ARG A 355 -2.80 27.49 -2.28
C ARG A 355 -3.46 26.13 -2.54
N GLY A 356 -2.93 25.35 -3.48
CA GLY A 356 -3.50 24.05 -3.84
C GLY A 356 -4.79 24.11 -4.68
N GLU A 357 -5.20 25.31 -5.12
CA GLU A 357 -6.47 25.52 -5.83
C GLU A 357 -6.33 25.18 -7.34
N LEU A 358 -7.06 24.17 -7.83
CA LEU A 358 -6.99 23.72 -9.24
C LEU A 358 -7.30 24.82 -10.26
N GLU A 359 -8.18 25.76 -9.90
CA GLU A 359 -8.60 26.87 -10.76
C GLU A 359 -7.55 28.01 -10.82
N LYS A 360 -6.44 27.88 -10.07
CA LYS A 360 -5.33 28.86 -10.04
C LYS A 360 -3.99 28.22 -10.37
N PRO A 361 -3.82 27.66 -11.58
CA PRO A 361 -2.55 27.08 -12.01
C PRO A 361 -1.52 28.18 -12.27
N GLY A 362 -0.37 28.07 -11.62
CA GLY A 362 0.84 28.85 -11.87
C GLY A 362 1.77 28.16 -12.86
N ASP A 363 3.07 28.29 -12.64
CA ASP A 363 4.11 27.77 -13.52
C ASP A 363 4.14 26.24 -13.58
N THR A 364 4.62 25.72 -14.70
CA THR A 364 4.96 24.30 -14.85
C THR A 364 6.22 23.99 -14.04
N VAL A 365 6.13 22.95 -13.21
CA VAL A 365 7.23 22.45 -12.38
C VAL A 365 7.75 21.15 -12.99
N PRO A 366 9.02 21.11 -13.44
CA PRO A 366 9.62 19.86 -13.90
C PRO A 366 9.56 18.78 -12.82
N ARG A 367 9.33 17.52 -13.23
CA ARG A 367 9.42 16.37 -12.33
C ARG A 367 10.76 16.32 -11.63
N GLY A 368 10.72 15.97 -10.35
CA GLY A 368 11.94 15.89 -9.55
C GLY A 368 11.75 15.50 -8.09
N TYR A 369 12.87 15.49 -7.36
CA TYR A 369 12.97 15.09 -5.96
C TYR A 369 12.95 16.27 -5.00
N LEU A 370 12.79 15.95 -3.70
CA LEU A 370 12.98 16.90 -2.62
C LEU A 370 14.44 17.36 -2.56
N GLN A 371 14.69 18.66 -2.72
CA GLN A 371 16.04 19.23 -2.72
C GLN A 371 16.78 18.93 -1.43
N VAL A 372 16.08 19.00 -0.28
CA VAL A 372 16.65 18.73 1.05
C VAL A 372 17.17 17.29 1.22
N LEU A 373 16.68 16.34 0.42
CA LEU A 373 17.09 14.93 0.50
C LEU A 373 18.20 14.55 -0.48
N MET A 374 18.58 15.45 -1.40
CA MET A 374 19.57 15.17 -2.43
C MET A 374 20.94 15.72 -2.05
N GLN A 375 21.94 14.84 -1.89
CA GLN A 375 23.32 15.24 -1.54
C GLN A 375 23.99 16.07 -2.65
N ASP A 376 23.73 15.72 -3.91
CA ASP A 376 24.39 16.31 -5.07
C ASP A 376 23.57 17.45 -5.70
N GLY A 377 22.39 17.77 -5.14
CA GLY A 377 21.50 18.84 -5.57
C GLY A 377 20.77 18.64 -6.91
N ASP A 378 21.08 17.58 -7.67
CA ASP A 378 20.34 17.27 -8.90
C ASP A 378 19.01 16.60 -8.57
N THR A 379 17.93 17.37 -8.70
CA THR A 379 16.58 16.89 -8.48
C THR A 379 15.87 16.50 -9.77
N LYS A 380 16.45 16.72 -10.96
CA LYS A 380 15.68 16.70 -12.20
C LYS A 380 15.46 15.29 -12.73
N ILE A 381 14.25 15.05 -13.23
CA ILE A 381 13.86 13.81 -13.92
C ILE A 381 13.58 14.16 -15.38
N SER A 382 14.33 13.56 -16.29
CA SER A 382 14.24 13.83 -17.73
C SER A 382 13.57 12.71 -18.54
N THR A 383 13.50 11.49 -17.99
CA THR A 383 12.96 10.30 -18.68
C THR A 383 11.86 9.63 -17.85
N GLY A 384 10.88 9.07 -18.56
CA GLY A 384 9.75 8.35 -17.95
C GLY A 384 8.96 9.18 -16.93
N SER A 385 8.23 8.46 -16.09
CA SER A 385 7.50 8.96 -14.92
C SER A 385 8.45 9.51 -13.86
N GLY A 386 9.64 8.91 -13.70
CA GLY A 386 10.55 9.19 -12.61
C GLY A 386 10.41 8.27 -11.40
N ARG A 387 9.46 7.31 -11.41
CA ARG A 387 9.24 6.38 -10.29
C ARG A 387 10.45 5.48 -10.03
N ASP A 388 11.09 4.95 -11.07
CA ASP A 388 12.29 4.10 -10.90
C ASP A 388 13.43 4.87 -10.22
N SER A 389 13.74 6.07 -10.69
CA SER A 389 14.78 6.90 -10.08
C SER A 389 14.38 7.36 -8.66
N LEU A 390 13.09 7.61 -8.37
CA LEU A 390 12.58 7.85 -7.01
C LEU A 390 12.80 6.64 -6.10
N ALA A 391 12.45 5.46 -6.58
CA ALA A 391 12.61 4.20 -5.87
C ALA A 391 14.09 3.95 -5.54
N GLN A 392 15.00 4.18 -6.51
CA GLN A 392 16.43 4.06 -6.30
C GLN A 392 16.96 5.04 -5.25
N SER A 393 16.47 6.28 -5.24
CA SER A 393 16.85 7.28 -4.23
C SER A 393 16.37 6.89 -2.82
N ILE A 394 15.11 6.45 -2.70
CA ILE A 394 14.52 6.02 -1.41
C ILE A 394 15.21 4.78 -0.86
N GLY A 395 15.49 3.79 -1.71
CA GLY A 395 16.18 2.55 -1.32
C GLY A 395 17.71 2.68 -1.25
N SER A 396 18.29 3.84 -1.51
CA SER A 396 19.74 4.01 -1.53
C SER A 396 20.34 3.89 -0.12
N ALA A 397 21.47 3.19 0.01
CA ALA A 397 22.26 3.20 1.24
C ALA A 397 22.77 4.60 1.62
N ARG A 398 22.80 5.56 0.67
CA ARG A 398 23.13 6.97 0.93
C ARG A 398 21.96 7.77 1.51
N ASN A 399 20.74 7.22 1.51
CA ASN A 399 19.58 7.83 2.15
C ASN A 399 19.42 7.29 3.58
N PRO A 400 19.81 8.06 4.62
CA PRO A 400 19.76 7.58 5.99
C PRO A 400 18.34 7.54 6.55
N LEU A 401 17.37 8.26 5.97
CA LEU A 401 16.03 8.40 6.55
C LEU A 401 15.30 7.07 6.52
N THR A 402 15.29 6.41 5.37
CA THR A 402 14.55 5.17 5.14
C THR A 402 14.91 4.07 6.13
N ALA A 403 16.21 3.84 6.35
CA ALA A 403 16.68 2.85 7.32
C ALA A 403 16.39 3.26 8.76
N ARG A 404 16.58 4.54 9.11
CA ARG A 404 16.28 5.06 10.46
C ARG A 404 14.80 4.89 10.80
N VAL A 405 13.93 5.21 9.86
CA VAL A 405 12.47 5.06 10.00
C VAL A 405 12.09 3.61 10.29
N TRP A 406 12.65 2.66 9.52
CA TRP A 406 12.37 1.25 9.75
C TRP A 406 12.90 0.75 11.08
N VAL A 407 14.17 1.03 11.40
CA VAL A 407 14.77 0.64 12.69
C VAL A 407 13.99 1.21 13.87
N ASN A 408 13.54 2.46 13.79
CA ASN A 408 12.73 3.08 14.84
C ASN A 408 11.38 2.36 15.03
N ARG A 409 10.74 1.90 13.95
CA ARG A 409 9.48 1.13 14.03
C ARG A 409 9.67 -0.27 14.57
N VAL A 410 10.69 -0.98 14.10
CA VAL A 410 11.03 -2.31 14.63
C VAL A 410 11.28 -2.20 16.13
N TRP A 411 12.11 -1.23 16.53
CA TRP A 411 12.38 -0.96 17.94
C TRP A 411 11.10 -0.64 18.73
N HIS A 412 10.24 0.23 18.20
CA HIS A 412 8.96 0.54 18.83
C HIS A 412 8.08 -0.70 19.04
N HIS A 413 7.99 -1.59 18.07
CA HIS A 413 7.16 -2.79 18.18
C HIS A 413 7.75 -3.86 19.11
N VAL A 414 9.08 -3.97 19.21
CA VAL A 414 9.74 -4.91 20.15
C VAL A 414 9.76 -4.36 21.57
N PHE A 415 10.09 -3.07 21.76
CA PHE A 415 10.36 -2.48 23.08
C PHE A 415 9.24 -1.58 23.60
N GLY A 416 8.17 -1.38 22.83
CA GLY A 416 6.99 -0.58 23.20
C GLY A 416 7.19 0.94 23.15
N LYS A 417 8.38 1.43 22.82
CA LYS A 417 8.73 2.86 22.69
C LYS A 417 9.72 3.04 21.55
N PRO A 418 9.60 4.09 20.71
CA PRO A 418 10.59 4.39 19.68
C PRO A 418 11.94 4.81 20.31
N ILE A 419 13.01 4.77 19.50
CA ILE A 419 14.37 5.23 19.85
C ILE A 419 14.41 6.76 19.96
N VAL A 420 13.68 7.44 19.06
CA VAL A 420 13.63 8.91 18.93
C VAL A 420 12.23 9.45 19.12
#